data_AF-A0A6S7J1S0-F1
#
_entry.id   AF-A0A6S7J1S0-F1
#
_cell.length_a   1.000
_cell.length_b   1.000
_cell.length_c   1.000
_cell.angle_alpha   90.00
_cell.angle_beta   90.00
_cell.angle_gamma   90.00
#
_symmetry.space_group_name_H-M   'P 1'
#
loop_
_entity.id
_entity.type
_entity.pdbx_description
1 polymer ?
#
loop_
_entity_poly.entity_id
_entity_poly.type
_entity_poly.pdbx_seq_one_letter_code
_entity_poly.pdbx_strand_id
1 'polypeptide(L)'
;MTSVKPNDVHVKGKNIQALKAPYSPNRPSPKKIEAMKIFIKQQLCSFETIARMLNVAIATAEVYTIDGYCSGAPVSYKDLALKLNLGAEDMDVIASQLQKDNDGLRIVQDALKNTYSYNQIRLVLAAMIRGEM
;
A
#
# COMPACT_ATOMS: atom_id res chain seq x y z
N MET A 1 -29.70 6.79 38.26
CA MET A 1 -29.56 6.33 36.85
C MET A 1 -28.23 6.83 36.32
N THR A 2 -27.17 6.07 36.56
CA THR A 2 -25.81 6.40 36.10
C THR A 2 -25.71 6.03 34.62
N SER A 3 -25.61 7.06 33.79
CA SER A 3 -25.35 6.94 32.36
C SER A 3 -23.97 6.34 32.16
N VAL A 4 -23.92 5.07 31.76
CA VAL A 4 -22.71 4.41 31.29
C VAL A 4 -22.39 5.01 29.93
N LYS A 5 -21.37 5.86 29.87
CA LYS A 5 -20.79 6.31 28.60
C LYS A 5 -20.11 5.10 27.93
N PRO A 6 -20.27 4.89 26.62
CA PRO A 6 -19.63 3.78 25.94
C PRO A 6 -18.11 3.99 25.96
N ASN A 7 -17.40 3.02 26.52
CA ASN A 7 -15.95 2.91 26.46
C ASN A 7 -15.49 2.73 25.00
N ASP A 8 -14.53 3.57 24.64
CA ASP A 8 -13.37 3.33 23.79
C ASP A 8 -13.35 2.10 22.88
N VAL A 9 -13.30 2.37 21.58
CA VAL A 9 -12.37 1.67 20.67
C VAL A 9 -11.60 2.72 19.87
N HIS A 10 -10.73 3.46 20.55
CA HIS A 10 -9.61 4.09 19.85
C HIS A 10 -8.65 2.98 19.45
N VAL A 11 -8.68 2.55 18.19
CA VAL A 11 -7.60 1.76 17.58
C VAL A 11 -6.37 2.68 17.47
N LYS A 12 -5.74 3.00 18.61
CA LYS A 12 -4.42 3.62 18.69
C LYS A 12 -3.38 2.53 18.47
N GLY A 13 -3.30 2.02 17.25
CA GLY A 13 -2.06 1.44 16.76
C GLY A 13 -1.05 2.58 16.67
N LYS A 14 -0.31 2.84 17.77
CA LYS A 14 0.69 3.93 17.85
C LYS A 14 1.76 3.84 16.75
N ASN A 15 1.86 2.71 16.05
CA ASN A 15 2.94 2.41 15.11
C ASN A 15 2.61 2.51 13.60
N ILE A 16 1.33 2.62 13.20
CA ILE A 16 1.00 2.89 11.78
C ILE A 16 1.56 4.26 11.35
N GLN A 17 1.71 5.21 12.28
CA GLN A 17 2.30 6.52 11.99
C GLN A 17 3.76 6.43 11.54
N ALA A 18 4.56 5.52 12.10
CA ALA A 18 5.94 5.30 11.65
C ALA A 18 5.97 4.71 10.24
N LEU A 19 5.05 3.76 9.94
CA LEU A 19 4.89 3.16 8.62
C LEU A 19 4.32 4.13 7.57
N LYS A 20 3.66 5.21 7.99
CA LYS A 20 3.15 6.29 7.12
C LYS A 20 4.22 7.27 6.67
N ALA A 21 5.39 7.31 7.32
CA ALA A 21 6.45 8.26 7.00
C ALA A 21 6.90 8.27 5.52
N PRO A 22 7.03 7.11 4.82
CA PRO A 22 7.35 7.07 3.39
C PRO A 22 6.25 7.67 2.49
N TYR A 23 5.03 7.81 3.02
CA TYR A 23 3.82 8.28 2.31
C TYR A 23 3.37 9.68 2.76
N SER A 24 4.10 10.32 3.67
CA SER A 24 3.88 11.73 4.02
C SER A 24 4.06 12.61 2.77
N PRO A 25 3.39 13.78 2.69
CA PRO A 25 3.10 14.48 1.43
C PRO A 25 4.36 15.11 0.82
N ASN A 26 5.21 14.26 0.25
CA ASN A 26 6.21 14.65 -0.71
C ASN A 26 5.53 14.66 -2.07
N ARG A 27 5.62 15.79 -2.78
CA ARG A 27 5.16 15.90 -4.17
C ARG A 27 5.62 14.68 -4.96
N PRO A 28 4.72 13.95 -5.64
CA PRO A 28 5.12 12.82 -6.47
C PRO A 28 6.09 13.31 -7.55
N SER A 29 7.20 12.60 -7.73
CA SER A 29 8.18 12.96 -8.76
C SER A 29 7.55 12.83 -10.16
N PRO A 30 8.10 13.51 -11.19
CA PRO A 30 7.59 13.40 -12.56
C PRO A 30 7.46 11.94 -13.05
N LYS A 31 8.40 11.06 -12.67
CA LYS A 31 8.32 9.63 -13.00
C LYS A 31 7.20 8.88 -12.29
N LYS A 32 6.86 9.24 -11.04
CA LYS A 32 5.70 8.68 -10.33
C LYS A 32 4.40 9.09 -11.00
N ILE A 33 4.29 10.36 -11.38
CA ILE A 33 3.13 10.88 -12.12
C ILE A 33 2.99 10.15 -13.46
N GLU A 34 4.10 9.93 -14.18
CA GLU A 34 4.07 9.24 -15.47
C GLU A 34 3.71 7.76 -15.33
N ALA A 35 4.26 7.05 -14.32
CA ALA A 35 3.87 5.68 -14.00
C ALA A 35 2.35 5.56 -13.80
N MET A 36 1.76 6.49 -13.04
CA MET A 36 0.31 6.52 -12.81
C MET A 36 -0.48 6.78 -14.09
N LYS A 37 -0.04 7.72 -14.93
CA LYS A 37 -0.71 7.99 -16.21
C LYS A 37 -0.72 6.76 -17.10
N ILE A 38 0.40 6.04 -17.18
CA ILE A 38 0.51 4.82 -17.99
C ILE A 38 -0.43 3.75 -17.41
N PHE A 39 -0.41 3.52 -16.10
CA PHE A 39 -1.24 2.53 -15.43
C PHE A 39 -2.74 2.81 -15.62
N ILE A 40 -3.18 4.05 -15.43
CA ILE A 40 -4.59 4.47 -15.56
C ILE A 40 -5.07 4.38 -17.03
N LYS A 41 -4.28 4.92 -17.97
CA LYS A 41 -4.70 5.01 -19.37
C LYS A 41 -4.75 3.65 -20.06
N GLN A 42 -3.90 2.73 -19.64
CA GLN A 42 -3.81 1.41 -20.22
C GLN A 42 -4.25 0.41 -19.16
N GLN A 43 -5.56 0.25 -18.94
CA GLN A 43 -6.20 -0.62 -17.91
C GLN A 43 -5.62 -2.06 -17.80
N LEU A 44 -4.76 -2.50 -18.72
CA LEU A 44 -4.07 -3.79 -18.73
C LEU A 44 -2.53 -3.72 -18.72
N CYS A 45 -1.94 -2.54 -18.54
CA CYS A 45 -0.49 -2.36 -18.58
C CYS A 45 0.17 -3.14 -17.44
N SER A 46 1.12 -4.00 -17.80
CA SER A 46 1.89 -4.77 -16.83
C SER A 46 3.01 -3.92 -16.22
N PHE A 47 3.49 -4.27 -15.03
CA PHE A 47 4.61 -3.55 -14.42
C PHE A 47 5.89 -3.64 -15.24
N GLU A 48 6.09 -4.72 -16.01
CA GLU A 48 7.19 -4.85 -16.98
C GLU A 48 7.12 -3.77 -18.07
N THR A 49 5.92 -3.47 -18.54
CA THR A 49 5.72 -2.45 -19.57
C THR A 49 6.00 -1.07 -19.01
N ILE A 50 5.48 -0.75 -17.83
CA ILE A 50 5.74 0.52 -17.14
C ILE A 50 7.23 0.68 -16.86
N ALA A 51 7.89 -0.37 -16.34
CA ALA A 51 9.32 -0.40 -16.07
C ALA A 51 10.15 -0.09 -17.33
N ARG A 52 9.79 -0.73 -18.46
CA ARG A 52 10.44 -0.49 -19.76
C ARG A 52 10.24 0.96 -20.24
N MET A 53 9.01 1.47 -20.15
CA MET A 53 8.70 2.84 -20.60
C MET A 53 9.42 3.90 -19.77
N LEU A 54 9.63 3.66 -18.48
CA LEU A 54 10.26 4.62 -17.56
C LEU A 54 11.77 4.41 -17.39
N ASN A 55 12.32 3.36 -18.02
CA ASN A 55 13.69 2.88 -17.86
C ASN A 55 14.05 2.69 -16.37
N VAL A 56 13.26 1.87 -15.67
CA VAL A 56 13.45 1.52 -14.25
C VAL A 56 13.26 0.01 -14.03
N ALA A 57 13.64 -0.50 -12.87
CA ALA A 57 13.33 -1.88 -12.49
C ALA A 57 11.82 -2.09 -12.25
N ILE A 58 11.33 -3.32 -12.43
CA ILE A 58 9.92 -3.70 -12.21
C ILE A 58 9.47 -3.33 -10.80
N ALA A 59 10.26 -3.71 -9.79
CA ALA A 59 9.99 -3.37 -8.39
C ALA A 59 9.90 -1.85 -8.15
N THR A 60 10.61 -1.03 -8.94
CA THR A 60 10.50 0.43 -8.87
C THR A 60 9.22 0.94 -9.53
N ALA A 61 8.79 0.35 -10.64
CA ALA A 61 7.52 0.67 -11.28
C ALA A 61 6.33 0.37 -10.35
N GLU A 62 6.34 -0.80 -9.67
CA GLU A 62 5.36 -1.14 -8.63
C GLU A 62 5.30 -0.06 -7.54
N VAL A 63 6.46 0.32 -6.97
CA VAL A 63 6.54 1.38 -5.96
C VAL A 63 5.96 2.69 -6.46
N TYR A 64 6.28 3.11 -7.68
CA TYR A 64 5.75 4.35 -8.25
C TYR A 64 4.23 4.33 -8.37
N THR A 65 3.67 3.19 -8.75
CA THR A 65 2.20 3.03 -8.84
C THR A 65 1.53 2.99 -7.48
N ILE A 66 2.11 2.31 -6.49
CA ILE A 66 1.59 2.27 -5.11
C ILE A 66 1.65 3.65 -4.46
N ASP A 67 2.77 4.37 -4.62
CA ASP A 67 2.92 5.72 -4.08
C ASP A 67 1.94 6.69 -4.72
N GLY A 68 1.71 6.58 -6.04
CA GLY A 68 0.73 7.38 -6.74
C GLY A 68 -0.71 7.09 -6.30
N TYR A 69 -1.06 5.81 -6.11
CA TYR A 69 -2.30 5.42 -5.46
C TYR A 69 -2.42 6.04 -4.06
N CYS A 70 -1.44 5.86 -3.19
CA CYS A 70 -1.46 6.44 -1.84
C CYS A 70 -1.61 7.98 -1.85
N SER A 71 -1.10 8.64 -2.89
CA SER A 71 -1.17 10.10 -3.08
C SER A 71 -2.52 10.61 -3.62
N GLY A 72 -3.54 9.76 -3.72
CA GLY A 72 -4.88 10.17 -4.15
C GLY A 72 -5.19 9.94 -5.62
N ALA A 73 -4.33 9.25 -6.38
CA ALA A 73 -4.63 8.96 -7.77
C ALA A 73 -5.91 8.10 -7.91
N PRO A 74 -6.68 8.26 -9.01
CA PRO A 74 -7.94 7.56 -9.24
C PRO A 74 -7.69 6.15 -9.79
N VAL A 75 -7.00 5.31 -9.00
CA VAL A 75 -6.76 3.89 -9.29
C VAL A 75 -7.40 3.06 -8.19
N SER A 76 -8.04 1.95 -8.57
CA SER A 76 -8.57 0.96 -7.64
C SER A 76 -7.42 0.17 -7.01
N TYR A 77 -7.40 0.06 -5.68
CA TYR A 77 -6.44 -0.82 -5.00
C TYR A 77 -6.63 -2.29 -5.40
N LYS A 78 -7.85 -2.68 -5.80
CA LYS A 78 -8.15 -4.05 -6.26
C LYS A 78 -7.44 -4.36 -7.58
N ASP A 79 -7.33 -3.38 -8.46
CA ASP A 79 -6.60 -3.55 -9.73
C ASP A 79 -5.10 -3.69 -9.47
N LEU A 80 -4.56 -2.90 -8.53
CA LEU A 80 -3.17 -3.02 -8.09
C LEU A 80 -2.91 -4.36 -7.40
N ALA A 81 -3.83 -4.83 -6.55
CA ALA A 81 -3.73 -6.11 -5.86
C ALA A 81 -3.70 -7.26 -6.88
N LEU A 82 -4.58 -7.23 -7.87
CA LEU A 82 -4.60 -8.21 -8.96
C LEU A 82 -3.26 -8.23 -9.72
N LYS A 83 -2.68 -7.06 -10.03
CA LYS A 83 -1.38 -6.97 -10.72
C LYS A 83 -0.20 -7.43 -9.87
N LEU A 84 -0.31 -7.32 -8.54
CA LEU A 84 0.68 -7.82 -7.59
C LEU A 84 0.41 -9.26 -7.14
N ASN A 85 -0.54 -9.97 -7.78
CA ASN A 85 -0.96 -11.32 -7.42
C ASN A 85 -1.36 -11.44 -5.93
N LEU A 86 -2.16 -10.50 -5.44
CA LEU A 86 -2.77 -10.53 -4.11
C LEU A 86 -4.28 -10.82 -4.21
N GLY A 87 -4.71 -11.89 -3.56
CA GLY A 87 -6.11 -12.19 -3.31
C GLY A 87 -6.65 -11.46 -2.07
N ALA A 88 -7.97 -11.53 -1.86
CA ALA A 88 -8.61 -10.90 -0.70
C ALA A 88 -8.09 -11.45 0.64
N GLU A 89 -7.89 -12.76 0.74
CA GLU A 89 -7.33 -13.41 1.93
C GLU A 89 -5.91 -12.92 2.24
N ASP A 90 -5.07 -12.76 1.21
CA ASP A 90 -3.71 -12.22 1.37
C ASP A 90 -3.74 -10.81 1.95
N MET A 91 -4.66 -9.97 1.46
CA MET A 91 -4.84 -8.61 1.94
C MET A 91 -5.23 -8.58 3.42
N ASP A 92 -6.16 -9.45 3.85
CA ASP A 92 -6.61 -9.56 5.24
C ASP A 92 -5.49 -10.05 6.17
N VAL A 93 -4.69 -11.02 5.73
CA VAL A 93 -3.54 -11.54 6.47
C VAL A 93 -2.48 -10.45 6.67
N ILE A 94 -2.13 -9.73 5.60
CA ILE A 94 -1.15 -8.65 5.66
C ILE A 94 -1.69 -7.50 6.53
N ALA A 95 -2.96 -7.11 6.38
CA ALA A 95 -3.57 -6.04 7.17
C ALA A 95 -3.60 -6.38 8.66
N SER A 96 -3.98 -7.62 9.00
CA SER A 96 -3.95 -8.12 10.37
C SER A 96 -2.54 -8.07 10.96
N GLN A 97 -1.52 -8.38 10.16
CA GLN A 97 -0.14 -8.24 10.63
C GLN A 97 0.26 -6.77 10.79
N LEU A 98 -0.08 -5.88 9.85
CA LEU A 98 0.21 -4.44 9.91
C LEU A 98 -0.42 -3.72 11.09
N GLN A 99 -1.57 -4.21 11.59
CA GLN A 99 -2.24 -3.67 12.78
C GLN A 99 -1.56 -4.06 14.09
N LYS A 100 -0.71 -5.08 14.10
CA LYS A 100 0.10 -5.43 15.28
C LYS A 100 1.19 -4.38 15.49
N ASP A 101 1.73 -4.36 16.70
CA ASP A 101 2.81 -3.43 17.07
C ASP A 101 4.12 -3.83 16.35
N ASN A 102 4.30 -3.33 15.11
CA ASN A 102 5.50 -3.56 14.30
C ASN A 102 6.20 -2.23 14.01
N ASP A 103 7.51 -2.18 14.19
CA ASP A 103 8.33 -0.97 13.99
C ASP A 103 8.86 -0.81 12.54
N GLY A 104 8.32 -1.54 11.56
CA GLY A 104 8.79 -1.42 10.18
C GLY A 104 8.27 -2.49 9.22
N LEU A 105 8.31 -2.18 7.92
CA LEU A 105 7.92 -3.12 6.86
C LEU A 105 8.75 -4.41 6.86
N ARG A 106 10.02 -4.35 7.27
CA ARG A 106 10.88 -5.53 7.41
C ARG A 106 10.34 -6.50 8.47
N ILE A 107 9.97 -5.97 9.64
CA ILE A 107 9.43 -6.75 10.75
C ILE A 107 8.11 -7.41 10.34
N VAL A 108 7.26 -6.68 9.64
CA VAL A 108 6.01 -7.23 9.07
C VAL A 108 6.30 -8.36 8.10
N GLN A 109 7.26 -8.19 7.19
CA GLN A 109 7.64 -9.22 6.24
C GLN A 109 8.22 -10.47 6.93
N ASP A 110 9.08 -10.28 7.93
CA ASP A 110 9.67 -11.37 8.71
C ASP A 110 8.60 -12.13 9.50
N ALA A 111 7.63 -11.43 10.10
CA ALA A 111 6.50 -12.05 10.78
C ALA A 111 5.59 -12.85 9.82
N LEU A 112 5.52 -12.41 8.55
CA LEU A 112 4.84 -13.12 7.47
C LEU A 112 5.73 -14.19 6.80
N LYS A 113 6.87 -14.54 7.42
CA LYS A 113 7.82 -15.57 6.96
C LYS A 113 8.31 -15.36 5.52
N ASN A 114 8.40 -14.10 5.08
CA ASN A 114 8.78 -13.73 3.71
C ASN A 114 7.85 -14.31 2.62
N THR A 115 6.61 -14.70 2.95
CA THR A 115 5.60 -15.15 1.98
C THR A 115 5.22 -14.04 1.01
N TYR A 116 5.24 -12.78 1.47
CA TYR A 116 4.87 -11.61 0.69
C TYR A 116 6.08 -10.71 0.42
N SER A 117 6.11 -10.14 -0.78
CA SER A 117 7.07 -9.11 -1.16
C SER A 117 6.82 -7.81 -0.42
N TYR A 118 7.85 -6.95 -0.35
CA TYR A 118 7.71 -5.62 0.22
C TYR A 118 6.63 -4.79 -0.46
N ASN A 119 6.51 -4.88 -1.79
CA ASN A 119 5.56 -4.06 -2.55
C ASN A 119 4.12 -4.53 -2.34
N GLN A 120 3.90 -5.83 -2.15
CA GLN A 120 2.61 -6.36 -1.71
C GLN A 120 2.22 -5.80 -0.33
N ILE A 121 3.13 -5.83 0.65
CA ILE A 121 2.89 -5.26 1.98
C ILE A 121 2.63 -3.75 1.91
N ARG A 122 3.37 -3.03 1.05
CA ARG A 122 3.21 -1.60 0.80
C ARG A 122 1.85 -1.24 0.22
N LEU A 123 1.30 -2.05 -0.69
CA LEU A 123 -0.03 -1.81 -1.24
C LEU A 123 -1.10 -1.88 -0.15
N VAL A 124 -1.06 -2.92 0.68
CA VAL A 124 -2.01 -3.11 1.78
C VAL A 124 -1.94 -1.93 2.75
N LEU A 125 -0.73 -1.54 3.14
CA LEU A 125 -0.52 -0.35 3.95
C LEU A 125 -1.07 0.92 3.29
N ALA A 126 -0.85 1.13 1.99
CA ALA A 126 -1.39 2.27 1.26
C ALA A 126 -2.93 2.28 1.25
N ALA A 127 -3.56 1.11 1.10
CA ALA A 127 -5.01 0.99 1.12
C ALA A 127 -5.60 1.26 2.51
N MET A 128 -4.93 0.80 3.58
CA MET A 128 -5.27 1.17 4.96
C MET A 128 -5.12 2.67 5.22
N ILE A 129 -4.08 3.32 4.66
CA ILE A 129 -3.87 4.78 4.79
C ILE A 129 -5.03 5.56 4.13
N ARG A 130 -5.55 5.06 3.00
CA ARG A 130 -6.68 5.67 2.29
C ARG A 130 -8.05 5.34 2.89
N GLY A 131 -8.12 4.43 3.87
CA GLY A 131 -9.38 3.99 4.47
C GLY A 131 -10.24 3.14 3.54
N GLU A 132 -9.61 2.44 2.59
CA GLU A 132 -10.28 1.58 1.61
C GLU A 132 -10.22 0.08 1.98
N MET A 133 -9.72 -0.21 3.19
CA MET A 133 -9.65 -1.54 3.82
C MET A 133 -10.42 -1.59 5.12
#